data_AF-A0A2V6ZVE9-F1
#
_entry.id   AF-A0A2V6ZVE9-F1
#
_cell.length_a   1.000
_cell.length_b   1.000
_cell.length_c   1.000
_cell.angle_alpha   90.00
_cell.angle_beta   90.00
_cell.angle_gamma   90.00
#
_symmetry.space_group_name_H-M   'P 1'
#
loop_
_entity.id
_entity.type
_entity.pdbx_description
1 polymer ?
#
loop_
_entity_poly.entity_id
_entity_poly.type
_entity_poly.pdbx_seq_one_letter_code
_entity_poly.pdbx_strand_id
1 'polypeptide(L)'
;MLADVPIVFILIGLTAYTILAGADFGAGFWTLFSGGGRTNSAVTRDHTRHAMGPVWEANHVWLIFVLVICWTAYPVAFGSIMSTLSVPLFVAAVGIILRGASYALRGQLDAAPQRRSIENIFALSSIFTPFALGTVVGAIASDRVPVGNARGDLVASWLSLTSVLIGALAIATSSYLAAVYLAADARRLGERMLEFDFRARALRAAVLAGALALAGLVVVRYDAPPLFAGLRSGGGLAMVGLSATAGLLTLGLVWRSRFGAARVSAALAIAAIVAGWAVAQQPRFLAGLTIGQAAADRSTLIAVVISVALGAIALVPSLILLFSLFLGGYLDSGGGMRAPVLVVSNAGVTKQPRSLGAFALACLLVGVALTVLADSGWAHALGITSLYAFAVSAFVLAAMVDQ
;
A
#
# COMPACT_ATOMS: atom_id res chain seq x y z
N MET A 1 2.79 -28.75 7.95
CA MET A 1 2.14 -28.95 9.27
C MET A 1 0.95 -28.00 9.38
N LEU A 2 0.01 -28.20 10.31
CA LEU A 2 -1.17 -27.32 10.46
C LEU A 2 -0.78 -25.84 10.67
N ALA A 3 0.36 -25.60 11.34
CA ALA A 3 0.93 -24.28 11.57
C ALA A 3 1.36 -23.53 10.30
N ASP A 4 1.52 -24.20 9.15
CA ASP A 4 1.94 -23.56 7.90
C ASP A 4 0.75 -23.06 7.07
N VAL A 5 -0.45 -23.59 7.30
CA VAL A 5 -1.65 -23.27 6.52
C VAL A 5 -2.02 -21.79 6.65
N PRO A 6 -2.04 -21.18 7.86
CA PRO A 6 -2.34 -19.75 7.98
C PRO A 6 -1.27 -18.83 7.37
N ILE A 7 -0.01 -19.27 7.25
CA ILE A 7 1.01 -18.52 6.48
C ILE A 7 0.57 -18.41 5.02
N VAL A 8 0.07 -19.49 4.41
CA VAL A 8 -0.42 -19.44 3.03
C VAL A 8 -1.55 -18.43 2.89
N PHE A 9 -2.46 -18.36 3.85
CA PHE A 9 -3.54 -17.35 3.86
C PHE A 9 -2.98 -15.92 3.97
N ILE A 10 -2.03 -15.69 4.88
CA ILE A 10 -1.36 -14.39 5.01
C ILE A 10 -0.68 -14.00 3.69
N LEU A 11 0.01 -14.93 3.02
CA LEU A 11 0.69 -14.65 1.76
C LEU A 11 -0.28 -14.37 0.61
N ILE A 12 -1.42 -15.08 0.55
CA ILE A 12 -2.49 -14.78 -0.41
C ILE A 12 -3.03 -13.37 -0.16
N GLY A 13 -3.36 -13.05 1.09
CA GLY A 13 -3.88 -11.73 1.46
C GLY A 13 -2.89 -10.61 1.20
N LEU A 14 -1.61 -10.81 1.55
CA LEU A 14 -0.55 -9.83 1.31
C LEU A 14 -0.28 -9.64 -0.19
N THR A 15 -0.30 -10.72 -0.97
CA THR A 15 -0.16 -10.66 -2.43
C THR A 15 -1.34 -9.91 -3.05
N ALA A 16 -2.58 -10.25 -2.67
CA ALA A 16 -3.77 -9.57 -3.14
C ALA A 16 -3.75 -8.09 -2.77
N TYR A 17 -3.39 -7.74 -1.54
CA TYR A 17 -3.24 -6.35 -1.10
C TYR A 17 -2.15 -5.63 -1.90
N THR A 18 -0.97 -6.21 -2.04
CA THR A 18 0.15 -5.57 -2.75
C THR A 18 -0.19 -5.33 -4.24
N ILE A 19 -0.94 -6.24 -4.87
CA ILE A 19 -1.33 -6.09 -6.28
C ILE A 19 -2.49 -5.09 -6.43
N LEU A 20 -3.58 -5.29 -5.69
CA LEU A 20 -4.81 -4.51 -5.86
C LEU A 20 -4.69 -3.12 -5.22
N ALA A 21 -4.19 -3.05 -3.98
CA ALA A 21 -3.89 -1.77 -3.32
C ALA A 21 -2.68 -1.08 -3.94
N GLY A 22 -1.69 -1.81 -4.44
CA GLY A 22 -0.54 -1.23 -5.14
C GLY A 22 -0.95 -0.41 -6.37
N ALA A 23 -1.90 -0.89 -7.17
CA ALA A 23 -2.42 -0.12 -8.30
C ALA A 23 -3.11 1.19 -7.86
N ASP A 24 -3.86 1.15 -6.76
CA ASP A 24 -4.55 2.32 -6.19
C ASP A 24 -3.59 3.30 -5.48
N PHE A 25 -2.51 2.82 -4.86
CA PHE A 25 -1.42 3.66 -4.35
C PHE A 25 -0.66 4.33 -5.50
N GLY A 26 -0.30 3.57 -6.53
CA GLY A 26 0.41 4.11 -7.69
C GLY A 26 -0.43 5.12 -8.48
N ALA A 27 -1.76 5.01 -8.47
CA ALA A 27 -2.65 6.00 -9.04
C ALA A 27 -2.50 7.38 -8.36
N GLY A 28 -2.43 7.42 -7.03
CA GLY A 28 -2.14 8.66 -6.34
C GLY A 28 -0.73 9.21 -6.62
N PHE A 29 0.26 8.34 -6.81
CA PHE A 29 1.59 8.75 -7.30
C PHE A 29 1.49 9.45 -8.67
N TRP A 30 0.79 8.86 -9.65
CA TRP A 30 0.61 9.47 -10.98
C TRP A 30 -0.31 10.70 -10.97
N THR A 31 -1.15 10.85 -9.94
CA THR A 31 -1.87 12.09 -9.70
C THR A 31 -0.88 13.21 -9.35
N LEU A 32 0.12 12.96 -8.50
CA LEU A 32 1.18 13.95 -8.20
C LEU A 32 2.05 14.26 -9.42
N PHE A 33 2.45 13.20 -10.14
CA PHE A 33 3.33 13.25 -11.31
C PHE A 33 2.54 13.24 -12.63
N SER A 34 1.43 13.97 -12.67
CA SER A 34 0.51 14.01 -13.82
C SER A 34 1.05 14.81 -15.02
N GLY A 35 2.09 15.62 -14.81
CA GLY A 35 2.75 16.41 -15.86
C GLY A 35 3.69 15.61 -16.77
N GLY A 36 4.27 16.30 -17.76
CA GLY A 36 5.31 15.77 -18.65
C GLY A 36 4.85 14.77 -19.72
N GLY A 37 3.54 14.59 -19.88
CA GLY A 37 2.93 13.82 -20.97
C GLY A 37 2.44 14.71 -22.11
N ARG A 38 1.93 14.09 -23.17
CA ARG A 38 1.25 14.79 -24.28
C ARG A 38 -0.13 15.30 -23.86
N THR A 39 -0.74 14.64 -22.88
CA THR A 39 -2.07 14.98 -22.36
C THR A 39 -1.95 16.03 -21.25
N ASN A 40 -2.96 16.89 -21.13
CA ASN A 40 -3.04 17.84 -20.02
C ASN A 40 -3.02 17.10 -18.67
N SER A 41 -2.28 17.64 -17.71
CA SER A 41 -2.22 17.19 -16.32
C SER A 41 -3.61 16.99 -15.71
N ALA A 42 -4.58 17.88 -16.00
CA ALA A 42 -5.94 17.76 -15.50
C ALA A 42 -6.65 16.49 -16.00
N VAL A 43 -6.49 16.16 -17.28
CA VAL A 43 -7.08 14.96 -17.90
C VAL A 43 -6.41 13.68 -17.36
N THR A 44 -5.09 13.71 -17.16
CA THR A 44 -4.37 12.58 -16.55
C THR A 44 -4.86 12.30 -15.13
N ARG A 45 -5.06 13.35 -14.33
CA ARG A 45 -5.60 13.23 -12.96
C ARG A 45 -7.03 12.70 -13.00
N ASP A 46 -7.85 13.20 -13.92
CA ASP A 46 -9.23 12.77 -14.05
C ASP A 46 -9.38 11.30 -14.44
N HIS A 47 -8.60 10.84 -15.43
CA HIS A 47 -8.52 9.43 -15.82
C HIS A 47 -8.13 8.54 -14.64
N THR A 48 -7.11 8.98 -13.89
CA THR A 48 -6.60 8.24 -12.73
C THR A 48 -7.64 8.11 -11.62
N ARG A 49 -8.52 9.13 -11.46
CA ARG A 49 -9.61 9.09 -10.48
C ARG A 49 -10.70 8.12 -10.88
N HIS A 50 -11.19 8.19 -12.13
CA HIS A 50 -12.27 7.35 -12.60
C HIS A 50 -11.91 5.86 -12.61
N ALA A 51 -10.69 5.53 -13.03
CA ALA A 51 -10.24 4.15 -13.14
C ALA A 51 -10.07 3.42 -11.79
N MET A 52 -9.98 4.14 -10.66
CA MET A 52 -9.53 3.58 -9.37
C MET A 52 -10.58 3.57 -8.26
N GLY A 53 -11.70 4.29 -8.42
CA GLY A 53 -12.74 4.42 -7.39
C GLY A 53 -13.21 3.07 -6.82
N PRO A 54 -13.71 2.13 -7.64
CA PRO A 54 -14.21 0.83 -7.15
C PRO A 54 -13.14 -0.09 -6.56
N VAL A 55 -11.88 0.10 -6.96
CA VAL A 55 -10.76 -0.74 -6.52
C VAL A 55 -10.39 -0.42 -5.07
N TRP A 56 -10.43 0.85 -4.66
CA TRP A 56 -10.07 1.27 -3.29
C TRP A 56 -10.91 0.60 -2.19
N GLU A 57 -12.23 0.53 -2.37
CA GLU A 57 -13.16 -0.02 -1.38
C GLU A 57 -12.89 -1.50 -1.11
N ALA A 58 -12.60 -2.28 -2.16
CA ALA A 58 -12.33 -3.71 -2.05
C ALA A 58 -10.94 -4.04 -1.46
N ASN A 59 -10.00 -3.11 -1.52
CA ASN A 59 -8.59 -3.39 -1.19
C ASN A 59 -8.32 -3.57 0.31
N HIS A 60 -8.98 -2.79 1.17
CA HIS A 60 -8.64 -2.74 2.60
C HIS A 60 -9.00 -4.02 3.35
N VAL A 61 -9.95 -4.79 2.84
CA VAL A 61 -10.33 -6.10 3.37
C VAL A 61 -9.13 -7.03 3.48
N TRP A 62 -8.22 -7.00 2.50
CA TRP A 62 -7.03 -7.86 2.47
C TRP A 62 -6.02 -7.53 3.57
N LEU A 63 -5.80 -6.25 3.86
CA LEU A 63 -4.88 -5.85 4.94
C LEU A 63 -5.44 -6.26 6.30
N ILE A 64 -6.72 -6.00 6.55
CA ILE A 64 -7.38 -6.40 7.80
C ILE A 64 -7.37 -7.93 7.93
N PHE A 65 -7.64 -8.66 6.85
CA PHE A 65 -7.53 -10.11 6.81
C PHE A 65 -6.15 -10.60 7.23
N VAL A 66 -5.07 -10.06 6.64
CA VAL A 66 -3.69 -10.41 7.01
C VAL A 66 -3.42 -10.15 8.50
N LEU A 67 -3.84 -9.00 9.02
CA LEU A 67 -3.64 -8.63 10.42
C LEU A 67 -4.40 -9.56 11.37
N VAL A 68 -5.67 -9.87 11.09
CA VAL A 68 -6.50 -10.75 11.91
C VAL A 68 -5.94 -12.17 11.91
N ILE A 69 -5.58 -12.71 10.74
CA ILE A 69 -4.99 -14.06 10.67
C ILE A 69 -3.65 -14.11 11.41
N CYS A 70 -2.79 -13.09 11.23
CA CYS A 70 -1.51 -13.02 11.94
C CYS A 70 -1.72 -12.95 13.45
N TRP A 71 -2.65 -12.12 13.92
CA TRP A 71 -2.98 -11.99 15.35
C TRP A 71 -3.53 -13.28 15.95
N THR A 72 -4.48 -13.93 15.28
CA THR A 72 -5.15 -15.14 15.80
C THR A 72 -4.25 -16.38 15.70
N ALA A 73 -3.53 -16.56 14.59
CA ALA A 73 -2.72 -17.75 14.35
C ALA A 73 -1.29 -17.64 14.91
N TYR A 74 -0.72 -16.44 15.03
CA TYR A 74 0.66 -16.20 15.47
C TYR A 74 0.77 -15.03 16.48
N PRO A 75 0.09 -15.11 17.64
CA PRO A 75 -0.07 -13.97 18.56
C PRO A 75 1.27 -13.40 19.08
N VAL A 76 2.26 -14.25 19.32
CA VAL A 76 3.60 -13.82 19.79
C VAL A 76 4.32 -13.01 18.72
N ALA A 77 4.27 -13.45 17.46
CA ALA A 77 4.86 -12.73 16.34
C ALA A 77 4.12 -11.40 16.11
N PHE A 78 2.78 -11.43 16.14
CA PHE A 78 1.94 -10.24 16.00
C PHE A 78 2.25 -9.19 17.07
N GLY A 79 2.31 -9.58 18.36
CA GLY A 79 2.64 -8.64 19.45
C GLY A 79 4.03 -8.02 19.29
N SER A 80 5.01 -8.82 18.89
CA SER A 80 6.38 -8.35 18.64
C SER A 80 6.45 -7.35 17.49
N ILE A 81 5.75 -7.63 16.38
CA ILE A 81 5.66 -6.76 15.19
C ILE A 81 4.94 -5.45 15.53
N MET A 82 3.75 -5.53 16.12
CA MET A 82 2.91 -4.36 16.38
C MET A 82 3.54 -3.41 17.40
N SER A 83 4.24 -3.94 18.42
CA SER A 83 4.90 -3.12 19.43
C SER A 83 6.19 -2.48 18.90
N THR A 84 7.03 -3.25 18.19
CA THR A 84 8.31 -2.74 17.64
C THR A 84 8.09 -1.75 16.49
N LEU A 85 7.12 -2.02 15.62
CA LEU A 85 6.90 -1.27 14.38
C LEU A 85 5.65 -0.37 14.46
N SER A 86 5.29 0.06 15.66
CA SER A 86 4.12 0.90 15.91
C SER A 86 4.18 2.22 15.14
N VAL A 87 5.35 2.85 15.03
CA VAL A 87 5.55 4.12 14.30
C VAL A 87 5.21 3.99 12.80
N PRO A 88 5.86 3.11 12.01
CA PRO A 88 5.53 2.99 10.59
C PRO A 88 4.10 2.44 10.38
N LEU A 89 3.60 1.56 11.24
CA LEU A 89 2.21 1.10 11.17
C LEU A 89 1.21 2.24 11.41
N PHE A 90 1.51 3.14 12.33
CA PHE A 90 0.72 4.34 12.58
C PHE A 90 0.75 5.29 11.37
N VAL A 91 1.93 5.52 10.77
CA VAL A 91 2.04 6.30 9.52
C VAL A 91 1.20 5.69 8.40
N ALA A 92 1.25 4.36 8.24
CA ALA A 92 0.42 3.65 7.27
C ALA A 92 -1.08 3.86 7.55
N ALA A 93 -1.51 3.72 8.80
CA ALA A 93 -2.89 3.91 9.23
C ALA A 93 -3.40 5.33 8.97
N VAL A 94 -2.61 6.35 9.34
CA VAL A 94 -2.94 7.76 9.04
C VAL A 94 -3.08 7.96 7.53
N GLY A 95 -2.15 7.44 6.73
CA GLY A 95 -2.25 7.52 5.27
C GLY A 95 -3.52 6.84 4.73
N ILE A 96 -3.90 5.69 5.24
CA ILE A 96 -5.16 5.00 4.88
C ILE A 96 -6.38 5.87 5.21
N ILE A 97 -6.42 6.46 6.41
CA ILE A 97 -7.51 7.35 6.85
C ILE A 97 -7.61 8.58 5.94
N LEU A 98 -6.47 9.24 5.66
CA LEU A 98 -6.42 10.41 4.79
C LEU A 98 -6.89 10.08 3.36
N ARG A 99 -6.57 8.89 2.84
CA ARG A 99 -7.08 8.43 1.55
C ARG A 99 -8.60 8.24 1.58
N GLY A 100 -9.12 7.57 2.60
CA GLY A 100 -10.57 7.34 2.74
C GLY A 100 -11.35 8.65 2.87
N ALA A 101 -10.85 9.58 3.68
CA ALA A 101 -11.42 10.92 3.80
C ALA A 101 -11.36 11.68 2.47
N SER A 102 -10.24 11.56 1.74
CA SER A 102 -10.10 12.16 0.41
C SER A 102 -11.09 11.55 -0.59
N TYR A 103 -11.39 10.25 -0.54
CA TYR A 103 -12.40 9.64 -1.41
C TYR A 103 -13.82 10.09 -1.05
N ALA A 104 -14.15 10.17 0.24
CA ALA A 104 -15.48 10.60 0.70
C ALA A 104 -15.80 12.07 0.37
N LEU A 105 -14.81 12.96 0.48
CA LEU A 105 -14.99 14.39 0.21
C LEU A 105 -14.92 14.76 -1.27
N ARG A 106 -14.47 13.85 -2.16
CA ARG A 106 -14.27 14.13 -3.59
C ARG A 106 -15.54 14.57 -4.30
N GLY A 107 -16.64 13.82 -4.14
CA GLY A 107 -17.90 14.11 -4.83
C GLY A 107 -18.60 15.38 -4.35
N GLN A 108 -18.19 15.94 -3.22
CA GLN A 108 -18.78 17.16 -2.65
C GLN A 108 -18.05 18.43 -3.10
N LEU A 109 -16.85 18.30 -3.70
CA LEU A 109 -15.90 19.41 -3.89
C LEU A 109 -15.41 19.56 -5.34
N ASP A 110 -16.12 18.99 -6.33
CA ASP A 110 -15.70 19.01 -7.74
C ASP A 110 -15.51 20.43 -8.33
N ALA A 111 -16.20 21.43 -7.77
CA ALA A 111 -16.11 22.84 -8.13
C ALA A 111 -15.41 23.73 -7.08
N ALA A 112 -14.90 23.15 -6.00
CA ALA A 112 -14.37 23.90 -4.86
C ALA A 112 -12.87 24.22 -5.01
N PRO A 113 -12.39 25.40 -4.57
CA PRO A 113 -10.97 25.76 -4.51
C PRO A 113 -10.09 24.70 -3.83
N GLN A 114 -10.64 24.02 -2.81
CA GLN A 114 -10.00 23.02 -1.96
C GLN A 114 -9.64 21.71 -2.69
N ARG A 115 -10.13 21.52 -3.92
CA ARG A 115 -9.89 20.31 -4.70
C ARG A 115 -8.40 20.00 -4.84
N ARG A 116 -7.56 21.02 -5.03
CA ARG A 116 -6.11 20.82 -5.24
C ARG A 116 -5.42 20.33 -3.97
N SER A 117 -5.78 20.88 -2.81
CA SER A 117 -5.27 20.43 -1.52
C SER A 117 -5.68 18.99 -1.19
N ILE A 118 -6.93 18.60 -1.46
CA ILE A 118 -7.39 17.21 -1.26
C ILE A 118 -6.69 16.24 -2.20
N GLU A 119 -6.49 16.62 -3.47
CA GLU A 119 -5.71 15.82 -4.41
C GLU A 119 -4.25 15.65 -3.94
N ASN A 120 -3.66 16.68 -3.32
CA ASN A 120 -2.31 16.60 -2.76
C ASN A 120 -2.25 15.70 -1.51
N ILE A 121 -3.21 15.79 -0.60
CA ILE A 121 -3.32 14.89 0.57
C ILE A 121 -3.45 13.44 0.10
N PHE A 122 -4.30 13.19 -0.89
CA PHE A 122 -4.44 11.87 -1.48
C PHE A 122 -3.13 11.40 -2.09
N ALA A 123 -2.51 12.19 -2.95
CA ALA A 123 -1.25 11.84 -3.58
C ALA A 123 -0.14 11.51 -2.56
N LEU A 124 0.00 12.34 -1.53
CA LEU A 124 1.04 12.20 -0.53
C LEU A 124 0.81 10.97 0.37
N SER A 125 -0.42 10.76 0.83
CA SER A 125 -0.80 9.54 1.56
C SER A 125 -0.63 8.27 0.71
N SER A 126 -0.78 8.37 -0.61
CA SER A 126 -0.52 7.28 -1.56
C SER A 126 0.94 6.87 -1.67
N ILE A 127 1.87 7.71 -1.24
CA ILE A 127 3.30 7.42 -1.24
C ILE A 127 3.71 6.93 0.15
N PHE A 128 3.26 7.60 1.21
CA PHE A 128 3.65 7.26 2.58
C PHE A 128 3.10 5.92 3.05
N THR A 129 1.85 5.56 2.70
CA THR A 129 1.28 4.26 3.12
C THR A 129 2.06 3.06 2.60
N PRO A 130 2.29 2.87 1.28
CA PRO A 130 3.05 1.73 0.80
C PRO A 130 4.52 1.80 1.24
N PHE A 131 5.11 2.99 1.38
CA PHE A 131 6.46 3.12 1.94
C PHE A 131 6.53 2.57 3.36
N ALA A 132 5.64 3.02 4.24
CA ALA A 132 5.61 2.61 5.63
C ALA A 132 5.34 1.11 5.78
N LEU A 133 4.36 0.57 5.04
CA LEU A 133 4.11 -0.88 5.01
C LEU A 133 5.30 -1.67 4.45
N GLY A 134 5.98 -1.16 3.42
CA GLY A 134 7.20 -1.77 2.89
C GLY A 134 8.35 -1.75 3.91
N THR A 135 8.50 -0.67 4.69
CA THR A 135 9.52 -0.63 5.76
C THR A 135 9.23 -1.63 6.87
N VAL A 136 7.96 -1.91 7.18
CA VAL A 136 7.55 -2.96 8.11
C VAL A 136 7.97 -4.33 7.59
N VAL A 137 7.66 -4.64 6.33
CA VAL A 137 8.09 -5.89 5.69
C VAL A 137 9.62 -6.00 5.70
N GLY A 138 10.33 -4.93 5.36
CA GLY A 138 11.79 -4.96 5.36
C GLY A 138 12.42 -5.07 6.74
N ALA A 139 11.78 -4.54 7.79
CA ALA A 139 12.22 -4.72 9.18
C ALA A 139 12.08 -6.18 9.62
N ILE A 140 10.97 -6.84 9.24
CA ILE A 140 10.75 -8.27 9.48
C ILE A 140 11.76 -9.10 8.69
N ALA A 141 12.02 -8.73 7.43
CA ALA A 141 12.91 -9.46 6.53
C ALA A 141 14.40 -9.33 6.91
N SER A 142 14.79 -8.22 7.55
CA SER A 142 16.15 -7.96 8.04
C SER A 142 16.36 -8.30 9.51
N ASP A 143 15.46 -9.09 10.11
CA ASP A 143 15.57 -9.58 11.49
C ASP A 143 15.68 -8.44 12.54
N ARG A 144 15.08 -7.27 12.25
CA ARG A 144 15.07 -6.08 13.13
C ARG A 144 13.93 -6.07 14.15
N VAL A 145 13.08 -7.09 14.14
CA VAL A 145 11.96 -7.25 15.09
C VAL A 145 12.33 -8.35 16.10
N PRO A 146 12.80 -8.00 17.31
CA PRO A 146 13.09 -8.97 18.34
C PRO A 146 11.80 -9.58 18.90
N VAL A 147 11.90 -10.83 19.34
CA VAL A 147 10.75 -11.57 19.91
C VAL A 147 10.46 -11.05 21.32
N GLY A 148 9.21 -10.64 21.52
CA GLY A 148 8.69 -10.08 22.76
C GLY A 148 8.17 -8.65 22.57
N ASN A 149 7.21 -8.28 23.41
CA ASN A 149 6.57 -6.96 23.31
C ASN A 149 7.54 -5.85 23.73
N ALA A 150 7.57 -4.76 22.95
CA ALA A 150 8.35 -3.55 23.21
C ALA A 150 9.87 -3.78 23.41
N ARG A 151 10.43 -4.76 22.71
CA ARG A 151 11.87 -5.07 22.75
C ARG A 151 12.70 -4.44 21.64
N GLY A 152 12.07 -4.05 20.54
CA GLY A 152 12.74 -3.41 19.42
C GLY A 152 12.72 -1.88 19.52
N ASP A 153 13.63 -1.25 18.80
CA ASP A 153 13.70 0.21 18.73
C ASP A 153 12.61 0.76 17.80
N LEU A 154 11.84 1.76 18.27
CA LEU A 154 10.70 2.31 17.54
C LEU A 154 11.06 3.03 16.23
N VAL A 155 12.32 3.44 16.07
CA VAL A 155 12.80 4.26 14.94
C VAL A 155 13.81 3.47 14.10
N ALA A 156 14.87 2.96 14.70
CA ALA A 156 15.94 2.25 14.02
C ALA A 156 15.47 0.94 13.37
N SER A 157 14.45 0.28 13.93
CA SER A 157 14.00 -1.03 13.41
C SER A 157 13.43 -0.95 11.99
N TRP A 158 12.85 0.19 11.59
CA TRP A 158 12.24 0.37 10.27
C TRP A 158 12.98 1.36 9.36
N LEU A 159 14.04 1.99 9.86
CA LEU A 159 14.93 2.86 9.08
C LEU A 159 16.24 2.16 8.65
N SER A 160 16.33 0.84 8.81
CA SER A 160 17.42 0.05 8.24
C SER A 160 17.49 0.21 6.71
N LEU A 161 18.67 -0.04 6.14
CA LEU A 161 18.87 0.10 4.69
C LEU A 161 17.95 -0.84 3.91
N THR A 162 17.76 -2.07 4.40
CA THR A 162 16.80 -3.03 3.84
C THR A 162 15.35 -2.53 3.94
N SER A 163 14.95 -1.99 5.09
CA SER A 163 13.59 -1.47 5.32
C SER A 163 13.26 -0.30 4.39
N VAL A 164 14.13 0.70 4.32
CA VAL A 164 13.93 1.88 3.46
C VAL A 164 13.88 1.49 1.99
N LEU A 165 14.74 0.56 1.57
CA LEU A 165 14.77 0.09 0.19
C LEU A 165 13.52 -0.71 -0.19
N ILE A 166 13.01 -1.57 0.70
CA ILE A 166 11.76 -2.30 0.47
C ILE A 166 10.57 -1.33 0.49
N GLY A 167 10.58 -0.29 1.33
CA GLY A 167 9.62 0.82 1.26
C GLY A 167 9.65 1.54 -0.09
N ALA A 168 10.84 1.87 -0.59
CA ALA A 168 11.01 2.50 -1.90
C ALA A 168 10.58 1.56 -3.05
N LEU A 169 10.88 0.27 -2.94
CA LEU A 169 10.42 -0.75 -3.87
C LEU A 169 8.90 -0.86 -3.88
N ALA A 170 8.24 -0.79 -2.72
CA ALA A 170 6.79 -0.80 -2.62
C ALA A 170 6.13 0.39 -3.33
N ILE A 171 6.72 1.60 -3.24
CA ILE A 171 6.27 2.75 -4.05
C ILE A 171 6.49 2.45 -5.54
N ALA A 172 7.67 2.00 -5.93
CA ALA A 172 8.02 1.79 -7.33
C ALA A 172 7.15 0.72 -8.00
N THR A 173 6.90 -0.41 -7.32
CA THR A 173 6.02 -1.48 -7.83
C THR A 173 4.56 -1.04 -7.86
N SER A 174 4.11 -0.22 -6.90
CA SER A 174 2.78 0.41 -6.93
C SER A 174 2.61 1.33 -8.13
N SER A 175 3.56 2.26 -8.35
CA SER A 175 3.56 3.16 -9.51
C SER A 175 3.61 2.39 -10.84
N TYR A 176 4.40 1.32 -10.90
CA TYR A 176 4.46 0.43 -12.06
C TYR A 176 3.11 -0.25 -12.34
N LEU A 177 2.50 -0.91 -11.35
CA LEU A 177 1.20 -1.57 -11.48
C LEU A 177 0.12 -0.59 -11.95
N ALA A 178 0.06 0.58 -11.31
CA ALA A 178 -0.90 1.61 -11.65
C ALA A 178 -0.74 2.07 -13.11
N ALA A 179 0.49 2.29 -13.57
CA ALA A 179 0.71 2.71 -14.95
C ALA A 179 0.29 1.64 -15.98
N VAL A 180 0.54 0.36 -15.69
CA VAL A 180 0.08 -0.75 -16.55
C VAL A 180 -1.44 -0.82 -16.59
N TYR A 181 -2.10 -0.65 -15.45
CA TYR A 181 -3.56 -0.66 -15.36
C TYR A 181 -4.19 0.55 -16.07
N LEU A 182 -3.67 1.76 -15.82
CA LEU A 182 -4.16 3.00 -16.42
C LEU A 182 -3.94 3.03 -17.94
N ALA A 183 -2.85 2.45 -18.44
CA ALA A 183 -2.65 2.26 -19.88
C ALA A 183 -3.67 1.27 -20.48
N ALA A 184 -3.99 0.19 -19.77
CA ALA A 184 -5.01 -0.77 -20.20
C ALA A 184 -6.39 -0.12 -20.27
N ASP A 185 -6.73 0.69 -19.27
CA ASP A 185 -8.01 1.38 -19.20
C ASP A 185 -8.12 2.50 -20.24
N ALA A 186 -7.06 3.31 -20.43
CA ALA A 186 -7.02 4.31 -21.50
C ALA A 186 -7.22 3.68 -22.89
N ARG A 187 -6.63 2.50 -23.13
CA ARG A 187 -6.86 1.74 -24.37
C ARG A 187 -8.31 1.26 -24.50
N ARG A 188 -8.91 0.79 -23.41
CA ARG A 188 -10.33 0.36 -23.37
C ARG A 188 -11.27 1.52 -23.70
N LEU A 189 -10.97 2.73 -23.22
CA LEU A 189 -11.73 3.95 -23.50
C LEU A 189 -11.43 4.57 -24.89
N GLY A 190 -10.43 4.07 -25.63
CA GLY A 190 -10.03 4.62 -26.93
C GLY A 190 -9.18 5.91 -26.85
N GLU A 191 -8.70 6.26 -25.65
CA GLU A 191 -7.95 7.48 -25.37
C GLU A 191 -6.46 7.32 -25.72
N ARG A 192 -6.14 7.41 -27.02
CA ARG A 192 -4.80 7.12 -27.57
C ARG A 192 -3.67 7.96 -26.96
N MET A 193 -3.94 9.21 -26.59
CA MET A 193 -2.92 10.08 -25.98
C MET A 193 -2.59 9.64 -24.55
N LEU A 194 -3.62 9.32 -23.76
CA LEU A 194 -3.45 8.78 -22.41
C LEU A 194 -2.79 7.41 -22.44
N GLU A 195 -3.16 6.54 -23.38
CA GLU A 195 -2.50 5.24 -23.57
C GLU A 195 -0.99 5.43 -23.79
N PHE A 196 -0.59 6.34 -24.69
CA PHE A 196 0.81 6.58 -24.98
C PHE A 196 1.58 7.08 -23.74
N ASP A 197 1.01 8.05 -23.03
CA ASP A 197 1.63 8.64 -21.85
C ASP A 197 1.78 7.60 -20.72
N PHE A 198 0.74 6.81 -20.44
CA PHE A 198 0.79 5.77 -19.42
C PHE A 198 1.65 4.57 -19.81
N ARG A 199 1.75 4.23 -21.10
CA ARG A 199 2.70 3.22 -21.58
C ARG A 199 4.14 3.65 -21.30
N ALA A 200 4.48 4.90 -21.59
CA ALA A 200 5.82 5.44 -21.30
C ALA A 200 6.11 5.52 -19.79
N ARG A 201 5.10 5.85 -18.97
CA ARG A 201 5.20 5.81 -17.51
C ARG A 201 5.39 4.38 -16.99
N ALA A 202 4.67 3.41 -17.54
CA ALA A 202 4.77 2.00 -17.18
C ALA A 202 6.15 1.43 -17.47
N LEU A 203 6.71 1.70 -18.65
CA LEU A 203 8.07 1.25 -19.01
C LEU A 203 9.12 1.87 -18.08
N ARG A 204 9.05 3.19 -17.82
CA ARG A 204 10.00 3.87 -16.91
C ARG A 204 9.89 3.35 -15.48
N ALA A 205 8.67 3.20 -14.96
CA ALA A 205 8.43 2.69 -13.63
C ALA A 205 8.85 1.21 -13.49
N ALA A 206 8.64 0.39 -14.52
CA ALA A 206 9.10 -0.99 -14.54
C ALA A 206 10.63 -1.09 -14.50
N VAL A 207 11.35 -0.28 -15.29
CA VAL A 207 12.82 -0.22 -15.26
C VAL A 207 13.31 0.25 -13.90
N LEU A 208 12.69 1.28 -13.31
CA LEU A 208 13.06 1.78 -11.98
C LEU A 208 12.79 0.74 -10.89
N ALA A 209 11.62 0.08 -10.91
CA ALA A 209 11.28 -0.99 -9.97
C ALA A 209 12.25 -2.17 -10.10
N GLY A 210 12.61 -2.56 -11.33
CA GLY A 210 13.62 -3.60 -11.58
C GLY A 210 15.00 -3.20 -11.06
N ALA A 211 15.44 -1.96 -11.31
CA ALA A 211 16.71 -1.44 -10.79
C ALA A 211 16.73 -1.41 -9.25
N LEU A 212 15.63 -0.98 -8.62
CA LEU A 212 15.48 -1.01 -7.16
C LEU A 212 15.44 -2.43 -6.61
N ALA A 213 14.83 -3.39 -7.30
CA ALA A 213 14.84 -4.80 -6.90
C ALA A 213 16.26 -5.40 -6.97
N LEU A 214 17.03 -5.06 -8.02
CA LEU A 214 18.44 -5.47 -8.14
C LEU A 214 19.32 -4.83 -7.06
N ALA A 215 19.16 -3.52 -6.82
CA ALA A 215 19.79 -2.84 -5.69
C ALA A 215 19.37 -3.49 -4.36
N GLY A 216 18.10 -3.91 -4.27
CA GLY A 216 17.50 -4.76 -3.24
C GLY A 216 18.37 -5.93 -2.86
N LEU A 217 18.70 -6.76 -3.83
CA LEU A 217 19.52 -7.94 -3.63
C LEU A 217 20.94 -7.61 -3.14
N VAL A 218 21.51 -6.48 -3.59
CA VAL A 218 22.83 -6.03 -3.13
C VAL A 218 22.77 -5.56 -1.68
N VAL A 219 21.76 -4.78 -1.30
CA VAL A 219 21.60 -4.31 0.08
C VAL A 219 21.30 -5.46 1.03
N VAL A 220 20.37 -6.34 0.66
CA VAL A 220 19.99 -7.52 1.45
C VAL A 220 21.20 -8.44 1.68
N ARG A 221 22.14 -8.52 0.73
CA ARG A 221 23.40 -9.27 0.90
C ARG A 221 24.22 -8.80 2.12
N TYR A 222 24.24 -7.50 2.39
CA TYR A 222 25.04 -6.92 3.48
C TYR A 222 24.24 -6.77 4.77
N ASP A 223 23.00 -6.29 4.69
CA ASP A 223 22.18 -5.93 5.86
C ASP A 223 21.28 -7.08 6.35
N ALA A 224 20.98 -8.08 5.50
CA ALA A 224 20.22 -9.28 5.88
C ALA A 224 20.79 -10.58 5.28
N PRO A 225 22.02 -11.00 5.65
CA PRO A 225 22.69 -12.16 5.07
C PRO A 225 21.88 -13.48 5.09
N PRO A 226 21.13 -13.81 6.16
CA PRO A 226 20.29 -15.02 6.17
C PRO A 226 19.21 -15.00 5.09
N LEU A 227 18.56 -13.86 4.88
CA LEU A 227 17.56 -13.70 3.82
C LEU A 227 18.20 -13.82 2.43
N PHE A 228 19.36 -13.20 2.23
CA PHE A 228 20.09 -13.29 0.96
C PHE A 228 20.48 -14.74 0.62
N ALA A 229 20.89 -15.52 1.62
CA ALA A 229 21.19 -16.94 1.44
C ALA A 229 19.96 -17.73 0.99
N GLY A 230 18.80 -17.48 1.62
CA GLY A 230 17.52 -18.06 1.23
C GLY A 230 17.14 -17.72 -0.21
N LEU A 231 17.23 -16.44 -0.59
CA LEU A 231 16.91 -15.94 -1.94
C LEU A 231 17.80 -16.52 -3.04
N ARG A 232 19.03 -16.94 -2.72
CA ARG A 232 19.97 -17.55 -3.67
C ARG A 232 19.87 -19.08 -3.73
N SER A 233 19.02 -19.70 -2.91
CA SER A 233 18.93 -21.15 -2.79
C SER A 233 17.54 -21.67 -3.16
N GLY A 234 17.49 -22.90 -3.70
CA GLY A 234 16.26 -23.67 -3.92
C GLY A 234 15.09 -22.86 -4.49
N GLY A 235 13.99 -22.82 -3.74
CA GLY A 235 12.76 -22.11 -4.11
C GLY A 235 12.87 -20.58 -4.12
N GLY A 236 13.75 -19.99 -3.30
CA GLY A 236 13.98 -18.54 -3.30
C GLY A 236 14.54 -18.05 -4.65
N LEU A 237 15.53 -18.77 -5.18
CA LEU A 237 16.12 -18.46 -6.49
C LEU A 237 15.11 -18.64 -7.63
N ALA A 238 14.27 -19.69 -7.54
CA ALA A 238 13.20 -19.92 -8.50
C ALA A 238 12.19 -18.75 -8.51
N MET A 239 11.81 -18.23 -7.35
CA MET A 239 10.91 -17.07 -7.24
C MET A 239 11.55 -15.77 -7.74
N VAL A 240 12.84 -15.54 -7.48
CA VAL A 240 13.58 -14.40 -8.04
C VAL A 240 13.62 -14.48 -9.56
N GLY A 241 13.93 -15.66 -10.12
CA GLY A 241 13.91 -15.92 -11.56
C GLY A 241 12.52 -15.74 -12.18
N LEU A 242 11.48 -16.23 -11.51
CA LEU A 242 10.09 -16.05 -11.93
C LEU A 242 9.70 -14.57 -11.94
N SER A 243 10.07 -13.80 -10.90
CA SER A 243 9.81 -12.37 -10.84
C SER A 243 10.52 -11.62 -11.97
N ALA A 244 11.81 -11.91 -12.20
CA ALA A 244 12.59 -11.27 -13.25
C ALA A 244 12.04 -11.58 -14.65
N THR A 245 11.72 -12.85 -14.93
CA THR A 245 11.16 -13.27 -16.23
C THR A 245 9.76 -12.70 -16.45
N ALA A 246 8.89 -12.71 -15.42
CA ALA A 246 7.57 -12.10 -15.49
C ALA A 246 7.64 -10.58 -15.70
N GLY A 247 8.55 -9.88 -15.02
CA GLY A 247 8.78 -8.44 -15.20
C GLY A 247 9.29 -8.08 -16.60
N LEU A 248 10.25 -8.84 -17.13
CA LEU A 248 10.74 -8.69 -18.51
C LEU A 248 9.64 -8.98 -19.53
N LEU A 249 8.83 -10.02 -19.29
CA LEU A 249 7.66 -10.32 -20.11
C LEU A 249 6.68 -9.15 -20.08
N THR A 250 6.41 -8.55 -18.92
CA THR A 250 5.54 -7.37 -18.85
C THR A 250 6.09 -6.20 -19.64
N LEU A 251 7.40 -5.89 -19.53
CA LEU A 251 8.04 -4.85 -20.33
C LEU A 251 7.82 -5.08 -21.84
N GLY A 252 8.04 -6.31 -22.32
CA GLY A 252 7.80 -6.67 -23.72
C GLY A 252 6.34 -6.57 -24.13
N LEU A 253 5.41 -6.95 -23.25
CA LEU A 253 3.96 -6.85 -23.51
C LEU A 253 3.48 -5.40 -23.52
N VAL A 254 3.93 -4.57 -22.59
CA VAL A 254 3.65 -3.12 -22.54
C VAL A 254 4.22 -2.44 -23.79
N TRP A 255 5.43 -2.79 -24.20
CA TRP A 255 6.04 -2.27 -25.43
C TRP A 255 5.19 -2.58 -26.67
N ARG A 256 4.63 -3.80 -26.74
CA ARG A 256 3.71 -4.24 -27.80
C ARG A 256 2.26 -3.78 -27.58
N SER A 257 2.00 -2.90 -26.61
CA SER A 257 0.67 -2.44 -26.19
C SER A 257 -0.31 -3.57 -25.78
N ARG A 258 0.15 -4.79 -25.44
CA ARG A 258 -0.70 -5.93 -25.04
C ARG A 258 -1.04 -5.89 -23.54
N PHE A 259 -1.79 -4.87 -23.12
CA PHE A 259 -1.99 -4.56 -21.70
C PHE A 259 -2.77 -5.60 -20.88
N GLY A 260 -3.68 -6.37 -21.49
CA GLY A 260 -4.41 -7.44 -20.78
C GLY A 260 -3.47 -8.48 -20.19
N ALA A 261 -2.58 -9.04 -21.02
CA ALA A 261 -1.54 -9.97 -20.58
C ALA A 261 -0.45 -9.29 -19.73
N ALA A 262 -0.19 -7.99 -19.97
CA ALA A 262 0.74 -7.22 -19.16
C ALA A 262 0.29 -7.13 -17.69
N ARG A 263 -1.01 -6.96 -17.42
CA ARG A 263 -1.56 -6.96 -16.04
C ARG A 263 -1.30 -8.27 -15.31
N VAL A 264 -1.52 -9.41 -15.99
CA VAL A 264 -1.32 -10.74 -15.40
C VAL A 264 0.16 -10.99 -15.11
N SER A 265 1.05 -10.69 -16.06
CA SER A 265 2.50 -10.82 -15.85
C SER A 265 3.04 -9.86 -14.78
N ALA A 266 2.51 -8.64 -14.68
CA ALA A 266 2.88 -7.70 -13.62
C ALA A 266 2.48 -8.21 -12.23
N ALA A 267 1.24 -8.70 -12.12
CA ALA A 267 0.73 -9.32 -10.89
C ALA A 267 1.56 -10.54 -10.50
N LEU A 268 1.92 -11.39 -11.46
CA LEU A 268 2.77 -12.55 -11.24
C LEU A 268 4.18 -12.16 -10.76
N ALA A 269 4.77 -11.11 -11.33
CA ALA A 269 6.09 -10.63 -10.92
C ALA A 269 6.10 -10.20 -9.44
N ILE A 270 5.04 -9.54 -8.99
CA ILE A 270 4.89 -9.07 -7.60
C ILE A 270 4.54 -10.23 -6.66
N ALA A 271 3.65 -11.13 -7.06
CA ALA A 271 3.36 -12.35 -6.32
C ALA A 271 4.63 -13.17 -6.09
N ALA A 272 5.50 -13.28 -7.09
CA ALA A 272 6.79 -13.95 -6.98
C ALA A 272 7.75 -13.24 -6.02
N ILE A 273 7.72 -11.91 -5.91
CA ILE A 273 8.51 -11.17 -4.88
C ILE A 273 8.03 -11.55 -3.48
N VAL A 274 6.72 -11.49 -3.23
CA VAL A 274 6.12 -11.81 -1.92
C VAL A 274 6.37 -13.27 -1.54
N ALA A 275 6.15 -14.20 -2.48
CA ALA A 275 6.42 -15.62 -2.28
C ALA A 275 7.92 -15.91 -2.10
N GLY A 276 8.78 -15.23 -2.87
CA GLY A 276 10.23 -15.36 -2.77
C GLY A 276 10.77 -14.94 -1.41
N TRP A 277 10.26 -13.84 -0.85
CA TRP A 277 10.55 -13.44 0.52
C TRP A 277 10.15 -14.52 1.52
N ALA A 278 8.90 -15.00 1.45
CA ALA A 278 8.39 -16.00 2.37
C ALA A 278 9.21 -17.30 2.34
N VAL A 279 9.48 -17.83 1.13
CA VAL A 279 10.27 -19.05 0.93
C VAL A 279 11.71 -18.86 1.41
N ALA A 280 12.32 -17.70 1.19
CA ALA A 280 13.68 -17.42 1.63
C ALA A 280 13.83 -17.29 3.16
N GLN A 281 12.76 -16.92 3.86
CA GLN A 281 12.78 -16.76 5.33
C GLN A 281 12.44 -18.06 6.08
N GLN A 282 11.80 -19.03 5.42
CA GLN A 282 11.45 -20.33 6.01
C GLN A 282 12.67 -21.01 6.67
N PRO A 283 12.50 -21.66 7.84
CA PRO A 283 11.26 -21.86 8.61
C PRO A 283 10.96 -20.76 9.64
N ARG A 284 11.69 -19.63 9.59
CA ARG A 284 11.61 -18.56 10.58
C ARG A 284 10.45 -17.62 10.26
N PHE A 285 9.76 -17.16 11.30
CA PHE A 285 8.82 -16.05 11.23
C PHE A 285 9.52 -14.75 11.61
N LEU A 286 10.23 -14.76 12.75
CA LEU A 286 11.09 -13.66 13.24
C LEU A 286 12.47 -14.22 13.63
N ALA A 287 13.41 -13.33 13.95
CA ALA A 287 14.71 -13.70 14.49
C ALA A 287 14.56 -14.58 15.75
N GLY A 288 14.99 -15.84 15.67
CA GLY A 288 14.88 -16.80 16.78
C GLY A 288 13.47 -17.37 17.04
N LEU A 289 12.49 -17.09 16.18
CA LEU A 289 11.13 -17.65 16.29
C LEU A 289 10.71 -18.34 15.00
N THR A 290 10.56 -19.66 15.05
CA THR A 290 10.04 -20.45 13.92
C THR A 290 8.52 -20.34 13.79
N ILE A 291 7.98 -20.66 12.62
CA ILE A 291 6.52 -20.67 12.38
C ILE A 291 5.81 -21.61 13.34
N GLY A 292 6.38 -22.79 13.60
CA GLY A 292 5.82 -23.75 14.54
C GLY A 292 5.81 -23.24 15.98
N GLN A 293 6.84 -22.51 16.41
CA GLN A 293 6.91 -21.91 17.75
C GLN A 293 6.01 -20.68 17.89
N ALA A 294 5.78 -19.93 16.80
CA ALA A 294 4.91 -18.77 16.79
C ALA A 294 3.42 -19.15 16.81
N ALA A 295 3.10 -20.37 16.37
CA ALA A 295 1.73 -20.81 16.13
C ALA A 295 0.92 -20.94 17.43
N ALA A 296 -0.34 -20.53 17.36
CA ALA A 296 -1.32 -20.75 18.41
C ALA A 296 -1.67 -22.24 18.58
N ASP A 297 -2.45 -22.54 19.62
CA ASP A 297 -2.92 -23.90 19.89
C ASP A 297 -3.70 -24.50 18.72
N ARG A 298 -3.64 -25.83 18.61
CA ARG A 298 -4.23 -26.60 17.50
C ARG A 298 -5.72 -26.29 17.28
N SER A 299 -6.50 -26.11 18.35
CA SER A 299 -7.93 -25.76 18.28
C SER A 299 -8.15 -24.41 17.59
N THR A 300 -7.35 -23.41 17.95
CA THR A 300 -7.37 -22.07 17.34
C THR A 300 -6.99 -22.14 15.87
N LEU A 301 -5.95 -22.89 15.51
CA LEU A 301 -5.55 -23.06 14.10
C LEU A 301 -6.64 -23.73 13.26
N ILE A 302 -7.30 -24.77 13.79
CA ILE A 302 -8.44 -25.41 13.10
C ILE A 302 -9.59 -24.42 12.91
N ALA A 303 -9.93 -23.65 13.95
CA ALA A 303 -10.97 -22.64 13.88
C ALA A 303 -10.65 -21.59 12.80
N VAL A 304 -9.42 -21.07 12.75
CA VAL A 304 -8.96 -20.14 11.71
C VAL A 304 -9.13 -20.74 10.32
N VAL A 305 -8.69 -21.98 10.09
CA VAL A 305 -8.80 -22.64 8.78
C VAL A 305 -10.27 -22.78 8.35
N ILE A 306 -11.15 -23.21 9.25
CA ILE A 306 -12.58 -23.35 8.98
C ILE A 306 -13.21 -21.99 8.70
N SER A 307 -12.93 -20.98 9.53
CA SER A 307 -13.46 -19.62 9.35
C SER A 307 -13.05 -18.99 8.03
N VAL A 308 -11.79 -19.18 7.61
CA VAL A 308 -11.30 -18.70 6.30
C VAL A 308 -12.00 -19.44 5.16
N ALA A 309 -12.15 -20.77 5.27
CA ALA A 309 -12.84 -21.56 4.25
C ALA A 309 -14.31 -21.13 4.09
N LEU A 310 -15.03 -20.93 5.19
CA LEU A 310 -16.41 -20.46 5.18
C LEU A 310 -16.52 -19.01 4.65
N GLY A 311 -15.62 -18.12 5.09
CA GLY A 311 -15.58 -16.75 4.60
C GLY A 311 -15.30 -16.66 3.09
N ALA A 312 -14.43 -17.53 2.57
CA ALA A 312 -14.11 -17.59 1.14
C ALA A 312 -15.33 -17.94 0.27
N ILE A 313 -16.28 -18.74 0.78
CA ILE A 313 -17.53 -19.08 0.07
C ILE A 313 -18.37 -17.82 -0.22
N ALA A 314 -18.34 -16.82 0.66
CA ALA A 314 -19.05 -15.55 0.45
C ALA A 314 -18.18 -14.52 -0.30
N LEU A 315 -16.89 -14.43 0.06
CA LEU A 315 -15.99 -13.40 -0.47
C LEU A 315 -15.63 -13.64 -1.94
N VAL A 316 -15.30 -14.87 -2.35
CA VAL A 316 -14.83 -15.14 -3.71
C VAL A 316 -15.93 -14.85 -4.75
N PRO A 317 -17.19 -15.34 -4.60
CA PRO A 317 -18.25 -15.01 -5.55
C PRO A 317 -18.57 -13.53 -5.63
N SER A 318 -18.56 -12.81 -4.51
CA SER A 318 -18.84 -11.37 -4.50
C SER A 318 -17.75 -10.56 -5.22
N LEU A 319 -16.47 -10.91 -5.05
CA LEU A 319 -15.38 -10.30 -5.81
C LEU A 319 -15.44 -10.64 -7.31
N ILE A 320 -15.74 -11.89 -7.67
CA ILE A 320 -15.91 -12.28 -9.07
C ILE A 320 -17.04 -11.47 -9.71
N LEU A 321 -18.18 -11.33 -9.02
CA LEU A 321 -19.30 -10.53 -9.49
C LEU A 321 -18.89 -9.06 -9.68
N LEU A 322 -18.27 -8.45 -8.68
CA LEU A 322 -17.81 -7.06 -8.71
C LEU A 322 -16.88 -6.79 -9.90
N PHE A 323 -15.81 -7.59 -10.03
CA PHE A 323 -14.84 -7.40 -11.10
C PHE A 323 -15.42 -7.70 -12.49
N SER A 324 -16.33 -8.68 -12.60
CA SER A 324 -16.99 -9.00 -13.87
C SER A 324 -17.89 -7.85 -14.33
N LEU A 325 -18.67 -7.25 -13.42
CA LEU A 325 -19.52 -6.10 -13.72
C LEU A 325 -18.69 -4.87 -14.13
N PHE A 326 -17.60 -4.62 -13.43
CA PHE A 326 -16.72 -3.49 -13.71
C PHE A 326 -15.95 -3.65 -15.03
N LEU A 327 -15.31 -4.82 -15.23
CA LEU A 327 -14.57 -5.11 -16.48
C LEU A 327 -15.51 -5.22 -17.69
N GLY A 328 -16.77 -5.62 -17.48
CA GLY A 328 -17.81 -5.63 -18.48
C GLY A 328 -18.38 -4.25 -18.83
N GLY A 329 -17.98 -3.19 -18.12
CA GLY A 329 -18.43 -1.82 -18.37
C GLY A 329 -19.87 -1.54 -17.96
N TYR A 330 -20.53 -2.44 -17.24
CA TYR A 330 -21.89 -2.24 -16.74
C TYR A 330 -21.99 -1.14 -15.66
N LEU A 331 -20.86 -0.82 -15.01
CA LEU A 331 -20.73 0.24 -14.03
C LEU A 331 -20.09 1.51 -14.60
N ASP A 332 -19.64 1.49 -15.85
CA ASP A 332 -19.25 2.71 -16.53
C ASP A 332 -20.53 3.53 -16.70
N SER A 333 -20.56 4.74 -16.15
CA SER A 333 -21.68 5.65 -16.36
C SER A 333 -21.70 6.06 -17.84
N GLY A 334 -22.40 5.27 -18.67
CA GLY A 334 -22.74 5.64 -20.04
C GLY A 334 -23.38 7.03 -20.04
N GLY A 335 -22.88 7.89 -20.92
CA GLY A 335 -23.16 9.32 -20.93
C GLY A 335 -24.65 9.69 -20.81
N GLY A 336 -24.93 10.79 -20.10
CA GLY A 336 -26.23 11.45 -20.21
C GLY A 336 -26.93 11.89 -18.93
N MET A 337 -26.26 12.00 -17.78
CA MET A 337 -26.76 12.86 -16.69
C MET A 337 -25.59 13.50 -15.96
N ARG A 338 -25.26 14.74 -16.33
CA ARG A 338 -24.58 15.64 -15.40
C ARG A 338 -25.47 15.68 -14.16
N ALA A 339 -25.02 15.10 -13.05
CA ALA A 339 -25.67 15.34 -11.76
C ALA A 339 -25.87 16.85 -11.63
N PRO A 340 -27.06 17.32 -11.21
CA PRO A 340 -27.28 18.75 -11.05
C PRO A 340 -26.17 19.27 -10.15
N VAL A 341 -25.40 20.24 -10.66
CA VAL A 341 -24.43 20.97 -9.86
C VAL A 341 -25.25 21.63 -8.76
N LEU A 342 -25.25 21.03 -7.58
CA LEU A 342 -25.74 21.67 -6.37
C LEU A 342 -24.83 22.88 -6.16
N VAL A 343 -25.31 24.04 -6.56
CA VAL A 343 -24.70 25.33 -6.23
C VAL A 343 -24.87 25.47 -4.73
N VAL A 344 -23.88 24.98 -3.98
CA VAL A 344 -23.76 25.27 -2.55
C VAL A 344 -23.46 26.77 -2.47
N SER A 345 -24.45 27.52 -1.99
CA SER A 345 -24.29 28.93 -1.65
C SER A 345 -23.08 29.09 -0.73
N ASN A 346 -22.15 29.97 -1.09
CA ASN A 346 -20.97 30.31 -0.30
C ASN A 346 -21.39 30.79 1.10
N ALA A 347 -21.42 29.86 2.05
CA ALA A 347 -21.55 30.20 3.46
C ALA A 347 -20.21 30.73 3.96
N GLY A 348 -20.18 32.04 4.22
CA GLY A 348 -19.29 32.72 5.17
C GLY A 348 -17.81 32.34 5.13
N VAL A 349 -17.00 33.16 4.47
CA VAL A 349 -15.54 33.19 4.63
C VAL A 349 -15.20 33.37 6.11
N THR A 350 -14.72 32.32 6.76
CA THR A 350 -14.17 32.40 8.12
C THR A 350 -12.65 32.48 8.01
N LYS A 351 -12.08 33.58 8.52
CA LYS A 351 -10.64 33.85 8.49
C LYS A 351 -9.83 32.66 8.99
N GLN A 352 -8.76 32.35 8.26
CA GLN A 352 -7.69 31.42 8.63
C GLN A 352 -7.25 31.63 10.10
N PRO A 353 -7.47 30.66 11.01
CA PRO A 353 -6.87 30.72 12.32
C PRO A 353 -5.41 30.28 12.22
N ARG A 354 -4.48 31.24 12.20
CA ARG A 354 -3.01 30.98 12.31
C ARG A 354 -2.66 30.08 13.51
N SER A 355 -3.53 30.03 14.52
CA SER A 355 -3.43 29.15 15.69
C SER A 355 -3.55 27.65 15.36
N LEU A 356 -4.30 27.28 14.32
CA LEU A 356 -4.50 25.86 13.96
C LEU A 356 -3.24 25.27 13.33
N GLY A 357 -2.54 26.06 12.50
CA GLY A 357 -1.24 25.68 11.91
C GLY A 357 -0.16 25.47 12.96
N ALA A 358 -0.07 26.39 13.91
CA ALA A 358 0.82 26.27 15.06
C ALA A 358 0.44 25.07 15.94
N PHE A 359 -0.86 24.81 16.14
CA PHE A 359 -1.35 23.65 16.88
C PHE A 359 -1.00 22.33 16.20
N ALA A 360 -1.21 22.20 14.89
CA ALA A 360 -0.83 21.01 14.14
C ALA A 360 0.68 20.74 14.23
N LEU A 361 1.50 21.78 14.02
CA LEU A 361 2.95 21.64 14.12
C LEU A 361 3.40 21.29 15.55
N ALA A 362 2.79 21.89 16.57
CA ALA A 362 3.05 21.56 17.97
C ALA A 362 2.64 20.12 18.29
N CYS A 363 1.47 19.67 17.84
CA CYS A 363 1.00 18.30 17.99
C CYS A 363 1.90 17.28 17.27
N LEU A 364 2.47 17.62 16.12
CA LEU A 364 3.45 16.79 15.43
C LEU A 364 4.76 16.71 16.23
N LEU A 365 5.31 17.85 16.63
CA LEU A 365 6.58 17.90 17.36
C LEU A 365 6.49 17.23 18.73
N VAL A 366 5.43 17.52 19.49
CA VAL A 366 5.16 16.90 20.79
C VAL A 366 4.82 15.42 20.61
N GLY A 367 4.03 15.08 19.60
CA GLY A 367 3.69 13.70 19.27
C GLY A 367 4.91 12.85 18.96
N VAL A 368 5.78 13.31 18.06
CA VAL A 368 7.05 12.64 17.73
C VAL A 368 7.99 12.62 18.94
N ALA A 369 8.16 13.73 19.67
CA ALA A 369 9.06 13.77 20.83
C ALA A 369 8.61 12.79 21.92
N LEU A 370 7.32 12.76 22.25
CA LEU A 370 6.79 11.87 23.29
C LEU A 370 6.69 10.41 22.86
N THR A 371 6.60 10.11 21.56
CA THR A 371 6.62 8.72 21.08
C THR A 371 8.03 8.18 20.86
N VAL A 372 9.02 9.04 20.63
CA VAL A 372 10.40 8.62 20.29
C VAL A 372 11.36 8.75 21.47
N LEU A 373 11.20 9.77 22.32
CA LEU A 373 12.19 10.11 23.35
C LEU A 373 11.76 9.72 24.77
N ALA A 374 10.49 9.35 24.99
CA ALA A 374 9.98 9.09 26.33
C ALA A 374 9.83 7.60 26.60
N ASP A 375 10.41 7.11 27.70
CA ASP A 375 10.35 5.68 28.07
C ASP A 375 9.04 5.29 28.80
N SER A 376 8.21 6.25 29.19
CA SER A 376 7.02 6.00 30.02
C SER A 376 5.78 5.68 29.18
N GLY A 377 4.97 4.71 29.61
CA GLY A 377 3.77 4.27 28.87
C GLY A 377 2.70 5.35 28.69
N TRP A 378 2.56 6.26 29.67
CA TRP A 378 1.63 7.39 29.57
C TRP A 378 2.12 8.46 28.59
N ALA A 379 3.43 8.65 28.44
CA ALA A 379 4.00 9.58 27.47
C ALA A 379 3.78 9.07 26.04
N HIS A 380 3.93 7.77 25.80
CA HIS A 380 3.57 7.17 24.51
C HIS A 380 2.09 7.36 24.15
N ALA A 381 1.19 7.18 25.12
CA ALA A 381 -0.25 7.39 24.90
C ALA A 381 -0.56 8.87 24.54
N LEU A 382 0.04 9.82 25.26
CA LEU A 382 -0.06 11.25 24.93
C LEU A 382 0.58 11.59 23.57
N GLY A 383 1.70 10.95 23.24
CA GLY A 383 2.38 11.10 21.96
C GLY A 383 1.49 10.64 20.80
N ILE A 384 0.91 9.44 20.89
CA ILE A 384 -0.02 8.90 19.90
C ILE A 384 -1.25 9.80 19.76
N THR A 385 -1.81 10.25 20.88
CA THR A 385 -2.98 11.15 20.88
C THR A 385 -2.66 12.49 20.20
N SER A 386 -1.47 13.03 20.44
CA SER A 386 -0.98 14.25 19.80
C SER A 386 -0.74 14.04 18.29
N LEU A 387 -0.24 12.87 17.88
CA LEU A 387 -0.11 12.52 16.46
C LEU A 387 -1.46 12.37 15.75
N TYR A 388 -2.48 11.82 16.42
CA TYR A 388 -3.85 11.81 15.92
C TYR A 388 -4.41 13.23 15.78
N ALA A 389 -4.23 14.08 16.80
CA ALA A 389 -4.66 15.48 16.78
C ALA A 389 -3.95 16.25 15.65
N PHE A 390 -2.67 15.97 15.38
CA PHE A 390 -1.96 16.48 14.22
C PHE A 390 -2.59 16.01 12.92
N ALA A 391 -2.84 14.70 12.73
CA ALA A 391 -3.43 14.18 11.50
C ALA A 391 -4.79 14.83 11.18
N VAL A 392 -5.64 14.98 12.19
CA VAL A 392 -6.94 15.66 12.06
C VAL A 392 -6.75 17.15 11.76
N SER A 393 -5.87 17.83 12.49
CA SER A 393 -5.67 19.28 12.34
C SER A 393 -4.97 19.64 11.03
N ALA A 394 -4.00 18.83 10.58
CA ALA A 394 -3.33 18.95 9.29
C ALA A 394 -4.30 18.71 8.13
N PHE A 395 -5.22 17.76 8.27
CA PHE A 395 -6.30 17.54 7.31
C PHE A 395 -7.24 18.75 7.22
N VAL A 396 -7.67 19.29 8.36
CA VAL A 396 -8.50 20.50 8.44
C VAL A 396 -7.79 21.71 7.84
N LEU A 397 -6.52 21.93 8.18
CA LEU A 397 -5.69 22.99 7.58
C LEU A 397 -5.57 22.85 6.08
N ALA A 398 -5.27 21.65 5.59
CA ALA A 398 -5.16 21.42 4.15
C ALA A 398 -6.50 21.66 3.45
N ALA A 399 -7.63 21.38 4.10
CA ALA A 399 -8.95 21.77 3.60
C ALA A 399 -9.22 23.30 3.64
N MET A 400 -8.44 24.09 4.40
CA MET A 400 -8.64 25.53 4.57
C MET A 400 -7.62 26.42 3.84
N VAL A 401 -6.48 25.87 3.38
CA VAL A 401 -5.37 26.65 2.79
C VAL A 401 -5.66 27.25 1.40
N ASP A 402 -6.69 26.77 0.69
CA ASP A 402 -7.11 27.30 -0.63
C ASP A 402 -8.35 28.23 -0.57
N GLN A 403 -8.74 28.74 0.61
CA GLN A 403 -9.66 29.88 0.75
C GLN A 403 -8.90 31.20 0.60
#